data_AF-A9DLK4-F1
#
_entry.id   AF-A9DLK4-F1
#
_cell.length_a   1.000
_cell.length_b   1.000
_cell.length_c   1.000
_cell.angle_alpha   90.00
_cell.angle_beta   90.00
_cell.angle_gamma   90.00
#
_symmetry.space_group_name_H-M   'P 1'
#
loop_
_entity.id
_entity.type
_entity.pdbx_description
1 polymer ?
#
loop_
_entity_poly.entity_id
_entity_poly.type
_entity_poly.pdbx_seq_one_letter_code
_entity_poly.pdbx_strand_id
1 'polypeptide(L)'
;MTHTSFKQLLQNLGNEPLFVLDRNISKSNYVPLDLSVNNEALKTVDVSSSEKLGMYIDRHIAMKNAKVAYGGYLEKRGIYNRSDYFNDQNPETERNIHLGLDLWIEAETPIYTPLDGEVHSFQNNTNFGDYGPTIILKHTIDDVVFYTLYGHLSVASIENIQVGQTFAKGTQIATLGDASVNGDYPPHLHFQIIKDMQGFSGDYPGVSSQKDVEFYKQNCPDPNLLLQL
;
A
#
# COMPACT_ATOMS: atom_id res chain seq x y z
N MET A 1 2.06 -27.81 -21.23
CA MET A 1 2.36 -26.41 -20.87
C MET A 1 2.25 -26.33 -19.36
N THR A 2 3.34 -26.01 -18.67
CA THR A 2 3.33 -25.83 -17.22
C THR A 2 2.58 -24.54 -16.91
N HIS A 3 1.43 -24.62 -16.25
CA HIS A 3 0.74 -23.44 -15.75
C HIS A 3 1.62 -22.78 -14.67
N THR A 4 2.18 -21.62 -14.97
CA THR A 4 2.88 -20.78 -14.00
C THR A 4 1.87 -20.32 -12.95
N SER A 5 2.12 -20.58 -11.67
CA SER A 5 1.25 -20.07 -10.61
C SER A 5 1.32 -18.54 -10.53
N PHE A 6 0.26 -17.88 -10.02
CA PHE A 6 0.26 -16.42 -9.88
C PHE A 6 1.45 -15.89 -9.07
N LYS A 7 1.82 -16.59 -7.98
CA LYS A 7 3.00 -16.24 -7.19
C LYS A 7 4.31 -16.33 -8.00
N GLN A 8 4.47 -17.39 -8.79
CA GLN A 8 5.63 -17.55 -9.67
C GLN A 8 5.68 -16.48 -10.77
N LEU A 9 4.52 -16.08 -11.31
CA LEU A 9 4.45 -14.97 -12.26
C LEU A 9 4.99 -13.68 -11.61
N LEU A 10 4.52 -13.32 -10.42
CA LEU A 10 4.99 -12.13 -9.71
C LEU A 10 6.50 -12.19 -9.42
N GLN A 11 7.00 -13.35 -8.98
CA GLN A 11 8.44 -13.55 -8.76
C GLN A 11 9.26 -13.37 -10.03
N ASN A 12 8.78 -13.90 -11.15
CA ASN A 12 9.46 -13.76 -12.44
C ASN A 12 9.50 -12.30 -12.90
N LEU A 13 8.41 -11.55 -12.68
CA LEU A 13 8.35 -10.12 -12.98
C LEU A 13 9.30 -9.30 -12.11
N GLY A 14 9.43 -9.66 -10.82
CA GLY A 14 10.34 -9.01 -9.88
C GLY A 14 11.83 -9.24 -10.16
N ASN A 15 12.20 -10.13 -11.09
CA ASN A 15 13.58 -10.28 -11.52
C ASN A 15 14.07 -9.06 -12.32
N GLU A 16 13.15 -8.30 -12.92
CA GLU A 16 13.44 -7.01 -13.53
C GLU A 16 13.30 -5.89 -12.49
N PRO A 17 14.06 -4.79 -12.61
CA PRO A 17 13.89 -3.65 -11.73
C PRO A 17 12.50 -3.01 -11.93
N LEU A 18 11.65 -3.14 -10.91
CA LEU A 18 10.32 -2.54 -10.81
C LEU A 18 10.31 -1.53 -9.66
N PHE A 19 9.62 -0.40 -9.86
CA PHE A 19 9.59 0.69 -8.88
C PHE A 19 8.21 1.32 -8.81
N VAL A 20 7.83 1.71 -7.60
CA VAL A 20 6.63 2.54 -7.32
C VAL A 20 7.00 3.95 -6.87
N LEU A 21 8.29 4.17 -6.54
CA LEU A 21 8.90 5.47 -6.25
C LEU A 21 9.98 5.79 -7.29
N ASP A 22 10.66 6.93 -7.18
CA ASP A 22 11.74 7.31 -8.08
C ASP A 22 12.82 6.21 -8.15
N ARG A 23 13.08 5.72 -9.37
CA ARG A 23 14.10 4.70 -9.68
C ARG A 23 15.53 5.08 -9.21
N ASN A 24 15.79 6.36 -8.97
CA ASN A 24 17.07 6.85 -8.49
C ASN A 24 17.25 6.63 -6.97
N ILE A 25 16.19 6.28 -6.23
CA ILE A 25 16.30 5.85 -4.84
C ILE A 25 16.81 4.41 -4.83
N SER A 26 18.12 4.25 -4.59
CA SER A 26 18.73 2.93 -4.39
C SER A 26 18.02 2.13 -3.29
N LYS A 27 17.91 0.81 -3.45
CA LYS A 27 17.38 -0.11 -2.43
C LYS A 27 18.12 -0.01 -1.09
N SER A 28 19.40 0.36 -1.10
CA SER A 28 20.17 0.62 0.12
C SER A 28 19.67 1.81 0.95
N ASN A 29 18.82 2.67 0.37
CA ASN A 29 18.16 3.79 1.05
C ASN A 29 16.76 3.43 1.54
N TYR A 30 16.34 2.17 1.43
CA TYR A 30 15.12 1.68 2.05
C TYR A 30 15.48 1.02 3.38
N VAL A 31 14.64 1.22 4.39
CA VAL A 31 14.81 0.61 5.71
C VAL A 31 13.54 -0.09 6.17
N PRO A 32 13.60 -1.34 6.66
CA PRO A 32 12.42 -2.00 7.17
C PRO A 32 11.89 -1.27 8.40
N LEU A 33 10.57 -1.18 8.51
CA LEU A 33 9.84 -0.59 9.62
C LEU A 33 8.82 -1.59 10.16
N ASP A 34 8.84 -1.78 11.47
CA ASP A 34 7.90 -2.62 12.22
C ASP A 34 6.90 -1.70 12.92
N LEU A 35 5.64 -1.73 12.47
CA LEU A 35 4.51 -1.05 13.10
C LEU A 35 3.58 -2.03 13.83
N SER A 36 4.04 -3.27 14.03
CA SER A 36 3.25 -4.31 14.68
C SER A 36 3.02 -4.00 16.16
N VAL A 37 1.96 -4.59 16.70
CA VAL A 37 1.65 -4.55 18.15
C VAL A 37 2.76 -5.14 19.04
N ASN A 38 3.74 -5.86 18.46
CA ASN A 38 4.86 -6.43 19.18
C ASN A 38 6.06 -5.47 19.30
N ASN A 39 6.05 -4.35 18.58
CA ASN A 39 7.12 -3.37 18.66
C ASN A 39 7.00 -2.56 19.97
N GLU A 40 7.87 -2.88 20.93
CA GLU A 40 7.95 -2.23 22.24
C GLU A 40 8.17 -0.70 22.15
N ALA A 41 8.83 -0.20 21.11
CA ALA A 41 9.05 1.24 20.94
C ALA A 41 7.73 2.00 20.78
N LEU A 42 6.73 1.39 20.14
CA LEU A 42 5.42 2.01 19.88
C LEU A 42 4.58 2.20 21.13
N LYS A 43 4.87 1.50 22.24
CA LYS A 43 4.14 1.69 23.52
C LYS A 43 4.29 3.11 24.08
N THR A 44 5.33 3.82 23.66
CA THR A 44 5.61 5.20 24.08
C THR A 44 5.23 6.25 23.03
N VAL A 45 4.72 5.80 21.87
CA VAL A 45 4.31 6.65 20.76
C VAL A 45 2.78 6.70 20.74
N ASP A 46 2.22 7.90 20.67
CA ASP A 46 0.79 8.04 20.38
C ASP A 46 0.54 7.73 18.90
N VAL A 47 0.26 6.46 18.60
CA VAL A 47 0.01 5.98 17.24
C VAL A 47 -1.34 6.45 16.68
N SER A 48 -2.20 7.07 17.50
CA SER A 48 -3.47 7.64 17.02
C SER A 48 -3.27 9.01 16.35
N SER A 49 -2.18 9.71 16.69
CA SER A 49 -1.80 10.99 16.11
C SER A 49 -0.89 10.82 14.89
N SER A 50 -1.33 11.28 13.72
CA SER A 50 -0.51 11.34 12.50
C SER A 50 0.82 12.06 12.72
N GLU A 51 0.79 13.19 13.43
CA GLU A 51 2.00 13.96 13.74
C GLU A 51 3.00 13.13 14.57
N LYS A 52 2.56 12.51 15.67
CA LYS A 52 3.45 11.75 16.56
C LYS A 52 3.96 10.47 15.92
N LEU A 53 3.12 9.77 15.17
CA LEU A 53 3.54 8.61 14.39
C LEU A 53 4.54 9.01 13.30
N GLY A 54 4.29 10.13 12.61
CA GLY A 54 5.20 10.67 11.59
C GLY A 54 6.58 11.00 12.16
N MET A 55 6.63 11.69 13.30
CA MET A 55 7.89 11.98 14.00
C MET A 55 8.68 10.72 14.37
N TYR A 56 7.99 9.64 14.78
CA TYR A 56 8.64 8.36 15.07
C TYR A 56 9.24 7.74 13.81
N ILE A 57 8.51 7.74 12.70
CA ILE A 57 8.94 7.17 11.42
C ILE A 57 10.10 7.96 10.82
N ASP A 58 10.02 9.30 10.80
CA ASP A 58 11.08 10.19 10.33
C ASP A 58 12.38 9.97 11.11
N ARG A 59 12.27 9.81 12.43
CA ARG A 59 13.41 9.50 13.30
C ARG A 59 14.02 8.14 12.96
N HIS A 60 13.19 7.12 12.70
CA HIS A 60 13.66 5.79 12.30
C HIS A 60 14.43 5.83 10.97
N ILE A 61 13.89 6.53 9.97
CA ILE A 61 14.54 6.75 8.67
C ILE A 61 15.88 7.47 8.85
N ALA A 62 15.90 8.57 9.61
CA ALA A 62 17.09 9.38 9.84
C ALA A 62 18.19 8.60 10.59
N MET A 63 17.83 7.86 11.65
CA MET A 63 18.79 7.05 12.42
C MET A 63 19.47 5.96 11.60
N LYS A 64 18.86 5.56 10.48
CA LYS A 64 19.34 4.50 9.60
C LYS A 64 19.99 5.04 8.33
N ASN A 65 20.11 6.37 8.21
CA ASN A 65 20.59 7.07 7.00
C ASN A 65 19.84 6.61 5.74
N ALA A 66 18.54 6.34 5.87
CA ALA A 66 17.67 5.92 4.79
C ALA A 66 16.89 7.11 4.20
N LYS A 67 16.12 6.86 3.15
CA LYS A 67 15.17 7.81 2.54
C LYS A 67 13.73 7.33 2.64
N VAL A 68 13.51 6.01 2.68
CA VAL A 68 12.18 5.41 2.69
C VAL A 68 12.14 4.35 3.78
N ALA A 69 11.13 4.39 4.64
CA ALA A 69 10.82 3.25 5.49
C ALA A 69 9.78 2.37 4.78
N TYR A 70 9.87 1.03 4.91
CA TYR A 70 8.92 0.12 4.26
C TYR A 70 8.57 -1.08 5.13
N GLY A 71 7.40 -1.67 4.90
CA GLY A 71 6.99 -2.89 5.59
C GLY A 71 5.48 -3.08 5.65
N GLY A 72 5.05 -4.00 6.50
CA GLY A 72 3.63 -4.12 6.85
C GLY A 72 2.87 -5.29 6.26
N TYR A 73 3.41 -6.09 5.34
CA TYR A 73 2.63 -7.19 4.77
C TYR A 73 2.27 -8.24 5.83
N LEU A 74 0.97 -8.49 6.00
CA LEU A 74 0.37 -9.31 7.07
C LEU A 74 0.78 -8.90 8.49
N GLU A 75 1.11 -7.63 8.67
CA GLU A 75 1.46 -7.07 9.97
C GLU A 75 0.21 -6.74 10.77
N LYS A 76 0.10 -7.29 11.99
CA LYS A 76 -0.95 -6.91 12.93
C LYS A 76 -0.58 -5.60 13.62
N ARG A 77 -1.32 -4.52 13.36
CA ARG A 77 -0.99 -3.17 13.83
C ARG A 77 -2.06 -2.58 14.74
N GLY A 78 -1.63 -1.78 15.71
CA GLY A 78 -2.53 -1.01 16.58
C GLY A 78 -2.95 0.34 16.00
N ILE A 79 -2.33 0.78 14.89
CA ILE A 79 -2.58 2.11 14.29
C ILE A 79 -4.01 2.28 13.76
N TYR A 80 -4.71 1.17 13.50
CA TYR A 80 -6.10 1.17 12.99
C TYR A 80 -7.14 1.42 14.07
N ASN A 81 -6.79 1.15 15.34
CA ASN A 81 -7.72 1.18 16.48
C ASN A 81 -8.33 2.57 16.74
N ARG A 82 -7.74 3.61 16.14
CA ARG A 82 -8.23 4.98 16.21
C ARG A 82 -9.50 5.22 15.40
N SER A 83 -9.85 4.33 14.46
CA SER A 83 -11.00 4.50 13.58
C SER A 83 -12.08 3.45 13.79
N ASP A 84 -13.30 3.92 14.04
CA ASP A 84 -14.50 3.08 14.11
C ASP A 84 -14.80 2.33 12.80
N TYR A 85 -14.20 2.74 11.68
CA TYR A 85 -14.32 2.06 10.40
C TYR A 85 -13.68 0.65 10.40
N PHE A 86 -12.69 0.42 11.27
CA PHE A 86 -12.00 -0.87 11.40
C PHE A 86 -12.33 -1.61 12.69
N ASN A 87 -12.77 -0.88 13.71
CA ASN A 87 -13.04 -1.44 15.02
C ASN A 87 -14.30 -2.33 15.01
N ASP A 88 -14.20 -3.48 15.65
CA ASP A 88 -15.33 -4.35 15.97
C ASP A 88 -15.21 -4.76 17.44
N GLN A 89 -16.34 -4.94 18.13
CA GLN A 89 -16.34 -5.46 19.50
C GLN A 89 -15.83 -6.90 19.58
N ASN A 90 -15.91 -7.64 18.48
CA ASN A 90 -15.38 -8.99 18.37
C ASN A 90 -13.94 -8.97 17.81
N PRO A 91 -12.93 -9.40 18.58
CA PRO A 91 -11.52 -9.42 18.14
C PRO A 91 -11.25 -10.25 16.89
N GLU A 92 -12.10 -11.24 16.58
CA GLU A 92 -11.96 -12.07 15.38
C GLU A 92 -12.38 -11.34 14.09
N THR A 93 -13.23 -10.32 14.21
CA THR A 93 -13.74 -9.51 13.08
C THR A 93 -13.16 -8.10 13.05
N GLU A 94 -12.49 -7.65 14.11
CA GLU A 94 -11.70 -6.41 14.13
C GLU A 94 -10.65 -6.44 13.01
N ARG A 95 -10.61 -5.39 12.19
CA ARG A 95 -9.69 -5.28 11.06
C ARG A 95 -8.40 -4.61 11.52
N ASN A 96 -7.36 -5.40 11.76
CA ASN A 96 -6.06 -4.90 12.22
C ASN A 96 -4.84 -5.53 11.54
N ILE A 97 -5.04 -6.40 10.53
CA ILE A 97 -3.95 -7.06 9.79
C ILE A 97 -3.78 -6.39 8.44
N HIS A 98 -2.64 -5.77 8.21
CA HIS A 98 -2.36 -5.05 6.97
C HIS A 98 -2.12 -5.99 5.78
N LEU A 99 -2.73 -5.71 4.62
CA LEU A 99 -2.69 -6.56 3.42
C LEU A 99 -1.75 -6.06 2.32
N GLY A 100 -1.29 -4.81 2.42
CA GLY A 100 -0.38 -4.19 1.47
C GLY A 100 1.07 -4.15 1.97
N LEU A 101 1.84 -3.30 1.30
CA LEU A 101 3.14 -2.83 1.72
C LEU A 101 3.08 -1.30 1.79
N ASP A 102 3.51 -0.74 2.91
CA ASP A 102 3.63 0.70 3.03
C ASP A 102 5.03 1.15 2.69
N LEU A 103 5.13 2.30 2.01
CA LEU A 103 6.36 3.00 1.73
C LEU A 103 6.24 4.43 2.28
N TRP A 104 6.85 4.65 3.43
CA TRP A 104 6.79 5.90 4.19
C TRP A 104 7.85 6.88 3.66
N ILE A 105 7.38 7.98 3.09
CA ILE A 105 8.14 9.05 2.43
C ILE A 105 7.27 10.31 2.36
N GLU A 106 7.86 11.49 2.19
CA GLU A 106 7.14 12.77 2.23
C GLU A 106 5.93 12.85 1.25
N ALA A 107 4.95 13.68 1.62
CA ALA A 107 3.85 14.05 0.72
C ALA A 107 4.39 14.68 -0.57
N GLU A 108 3.54 14.74 -1.60
CA GLU A 108 3.90 15.21 -2.96
C GLU A 108 4.90 14.32 -3.70
N THR A 109 5.45 13.28 -3.07
CA THR A 109 6.34 12.31 -3.72
C THR A 109 5.66 11.69 -4.96
N PRO A 110 6.31 11.71 -6.13
CA PRO A 110 5.83 11.04 -7.34
C PRO A 110 5.70 9.52 -7.18
N ILE A 111 4.55 8.99 -7.59
CA ILE A 111 4.24 7.56 -7.60
C ILE A 111 4.20 7.03 -9.03
N TYR A 112 4.82 5.88 -9.25
CA TYR A 112 5.00 5.26 -10.57
C TYR A 112 4.31 3.89 -10.64
N THR A 113 3.82 3.52 -11.83
CA THR A 113 3.35 2.15 -12.05
C THR A 113 4.53 1.22 -12.34
N PRO A 114 4.67 0.07 -11.64
CA PRO A 114 5.77 -0.87 -11.87
C PRO A 114 5.60 -1.66 -13.17
N LEU A 115 4.39 -1.69 -13.74
CA LEU A 115 4.02 -2.50 -14.90
C LEU A 115 3.13 -1.68 -15.84
N ASP A 116 3.01 -2.11 -17.09
CA ASP A 116 1.97 -1.58 -17.98
C ASP A 116 0.60 -1.86 -17.33
N GLY A 117 -0.26 -0.85 -17.32
CA GLY A 117 -1.53 -0.92 -16.60
C GLY A 117 -2.61 -0.08 -17.24
N GLU A 118 -3.85 -0.46 -16.97
CA GLU A 118 -5.06 0.25 -17.35
C GLU A 118 -5.80 0.63 -16.07
N VAL A 119 -6.30 1.86 -15.95
CA VAL A 119 -7.09 2.31 -14.81
C VAL A 119 -8.37 1.47 -14.74
N HIS A 120 -8.44 0.60 -13.75
CA HIS A 120 -9.64 -0.19 -13.46
C HIS A 120 -10.69 0.71 -12.80
N SER A 121 -10.30 1.40 -11.74
CA SER A 121 -11.15 2.33 -11.00
C SER A 121 -10.33 3.20 -10.05
N PHE A 122 -10.96 4.24 -9.52
CA PHE A 122 -10.38 5.17 -8.56
C PHE A 122 -11.50 5.77 -7.71
N GLN A 123 -11.19 6.19 -6.49
CA GLN A 123 -12.14 6.82 -5.57
C GLN A 123 -11.40 7.66 -4.53
N ASN A 124 -12.09 8.66 -3.97
CA ASN A 124 -11.65 9.31 -2.73
C ASN A 124 -12.34 8.64 -1.53
N ASN A 125 -11.63 7.76 -0.82
CA ASN A 125 -12.14 6.99 0.30
C ASN A 125 -12.01 7.80 1.60
N THR A 126 -12.95 8.72 1.84
CA THR A 126 -12.85 9.77 2.87
C THR A 126 -13.20 9.33 4.30
N ASN A 127 -13.36 8.03 4.57
CA ASN A 127 -13.57 7.58 5.95
C ASN A 127 -12.30 7.85 6.78
N PHE A 128 -12.46 8.14 8.06
CA PHE A 128 -11.30 8.33 8.95
C PHE A 128 -10.46 7.05 9.01
N GLY A 129 -9.15 7.15 8.82
CA GLY A 129 -8.24 5.99 8.78
C GLY A 129 -8.31 5.14 7.50
N ASP A 130 -9.13 5.48 6.52
CA ASP A 130 -9.20 4.80 5.22
C ASP A 130 -8.16 5.38 4.26
N TYR A 131 -8.16 4.99 2.98
CA TYR A 131 -7.09 5.32 2.04
C TYR A 131 -7.04 6.78 1.60
N GLY A 132 -8.14 7.53 1.67
CA GLY A 132 -8.25 8.77 0.89
C GLY A 132 -8.23 8.51 -0.63
N PRO A 133 -7.66 9.41 -1.44
CA PRO A 133 -7.54 9.22 -2.88
C PRO A 133 -6.78 7.93 -3.25
N THR A 134 -7.44 7.09 -4.05
CA THR A 134 -6.99 5.74 -4.40
C THR A 134 -7.11 5.51 -5.89
N ILE A 135 -6.10 4.90 -6.49
CA ILE A 135 -6.11 4.43 -7.89
C ILE A 135 -5.91 2.91 -7.89
N ILE A 136 -6.65 2.20 -8.74
CA ILE A 136 -6.48 0.76 -8.98
C ILE A 136 -6.17 0.55 -10.45
N LEU A 137 -5.02 -0.06 -10.74
CA LEU A 137 -4.61 -0.44 -12.09
C LEU A 137 -4.85 -1.94 -12.32
N LYS A 138 -5.42 -2.28 -13.47
CA LYS A 138 -5.49 -3.63 -14.03
C LYS A 138 -4.24 -3.89 -14.87
N HIS A 139 -3.66 -5.07 -14.68
CA HIS A 139 -2.53 -5.58 -15.46
C HIS A 139 -2.95 -6.84 -16.22
N THR A 140 -2.34 -7.08 -17.37
CA THR A 140 -2.56 -8.31 -18.15
C THR A 140 -1.22 -8.79 -18.68
N ILE A 141 -0.76 -9.94 -18.20
CA ILE A 141 0.55 -10.52 -18.51
C ILE A 141 0.37 -12.02 -18.76
N ASP A 142 0.73 -12.50 -19.95
CA ASP A 142 0.60 -13.92 -20.35
C ASP A 142 -0.77 -14.54 -19.98
N ASP A 143 -1.85 -13.84 -20.34
CA ASP A 143 -3.26 -14.16 -20.05
C ASP A 143 -3.68 -14.10 -18.56
N VAL A 144 -2.78 -13.72 -17.66
CA VAL A 144 -3.09 -13.49 -16.25
C VAL A 144 -3.48 -12.04 -16.02
N VAL A 145 -4.70 -11.84 -15.50
CA VAL A 145 -5.20 -10.55 -15.04
C VAL A 145 -5.04 -10.45 -13.53
N PHE A 146 -4.53 -9.32 -13.07
CA PHE A 146 -4.45 -8.95 -11.65
C PHE A 146 -4.42 -7.42 -11.55
N TYR A 147 -4.38 -6.91 -10.32
CA TYR A 147 -4.53 -5.49 -10.04
C TYR A 147 -3.48 -5.02 -9.05
N THR A 148 -3.18 -3.72 -9.11
CA THR A 148 -2.43 -3.02 -8.07
C THR A 148 -3.24 -1.84 -7.56
N LEU A 149 -3.25 -1.65 -6.23
CA LEU A 149 -3.92 -0.54 -5.54
C LEU A 149 -2.85 0.41 -5.00
N TYR A 150 -3.07 1.70 -5.18
CA TYR A 150 -2.25 2.80 -4.72
C TYR A 150 -3.12 3.72 -3.86
N GLY A 151 -2.98 3.63 -2.54
CA GLY A 151 -3.71 4.45 -1.57
C GLY A 151 -2.94 5.69 -1.13
N HIS A 152 -3.58 6.54 -0.32
CA HIS A 152 -2.99 7.73 0.31
C HIS A 152 -2.43 8.76 -0.68
N LEU A 153 -3.02 8.81 -1.88
CA LEU A 153 -2.62 9.75 -2.92
C LEU A 153 -3.16 11.16 -2.65
N SER A 154 -2.65 12.13 -3.40
CA SER A 154 -3.19 13.49 -3.40
C SER A 154 -4.53 13.54 -4.14
N VAL A 155 -5.41 14.48 -3.76
CA VAL A 155 -6.70 14.67 -4.46
C VAL A 155 -6.49 14.97 -5.94
N ALA A 156 -5.47 15.78 -6.27
CA ALA A 156 -5.10 16.12 -7.65
C ALA A 156 -4.80 14.87 -8.52
N SER A 157 -4.30 13.79 -7.93
CA SER A 157 -4.00 12.53 -8.63
C SER A 157 -5.23 11.87 -9.26
N ILE A 158 -6.43 12.15 -8.74
CA ILE A 158 -7.68 11.53 -9.21
C ILE A 158 -8.62 12.51 -9.93
N GLU A 159 -8.25 13.78 -10.10
CA GLU A 159 -9.13 14.79 -10.71
C GLU A 159 -9.31 14.60 -12.22
N ASN A 160 -8.24 14.18 -12.92
CA ASN A 160 -8.21 14.11 -14.38
C ASN A 160 -8.03 12.68 -14.91
N ILE A 161 -8.09 11.68 -14.02
CA ILE A 161 -7.93 10.27 -14.39
C ILE A 161 -9.26 9.69 -14.89
N GLN A 162 -9.19 8.76 -15.82
CA GLN A 162 -10.37 8.12 -16.40
C GLN A 162 -10.24 6.60 -16.34
N VAL A 163 -11.35 5.90 -16.09
CA VAL A 163 -11.42 4.44 -16.22
C VAL A 163 -11.09 4.06 -17.67
N GLY A 164 -10.22 3.07 -17.85
CA GLY A 164 -9.69 2.66 -19.15
C GLY A 164 -8.46 3.42 -19.62
N GLN A 165 -8.03 4.47 -18.92
CA GLN A 165 -6.77 5.16 -19.24
C GLN A 165 -5.58 4.21 -19.05
N THR A 166 -4.64 4.21 -19.99
CA THR A 166 -3.46 3.34 -19.92
C THR A 166 -2.21 4.09 -19.47
N PHE A 167 -1.36 3.38 -18.74
CA PHE A 167 -0.03 3.84 -18.32
C PHE A 167 1.01 2.79 -18.70
N ALA A 168 2.10 3.23 -19.31
CA ALA A 168 3.25 2.38 -19.54
C ALA A 168 4.04 2.18 -18.23
N LYS A 169 4.73 1.06 -18.09
CA LYS A 169 5.67 0.78 -17.00
C LYS A 169 6.62 1.97 -16.76
N GLY A 170 6.76 2.36 -15.50
CA GLY A 170 7.61 3.47 -15.08
C GLY A 170 7.03 4.86 -15.34
N THR A 171 5.78 4.96 -15.79
CA THR A 171 5.07 6.25 -15.89
C THR A 171 4.64 6.71 -14.50
N GLN A 172 4.80 8.01 -14.22
CA GLN A 172 4.23 8.62 -13.03
C GLN A 172 2.70 8.65 -13.17
N ILE A 173 1.99 8.11 -12.18
CA ILE A 173 0.53 8.02 -12.19
C ILE A 173 -0.12 8.96 -11.17
N ALA A 174 0.62 9.38 -10.15
CA ALA A 174 0.09 10.14 -9.02
C ALA A 174 1.21 10.85 -8.22
N THR A 175 0.80 11.59 -7.19
CA THR A 175 1.64 12.06 -6.09
C THR A 175 1.00 11.71 -4.74
N LEU A 176 1.79 11.60 -3.68
CA LEU A 176 1.27 11.36 -2.34
C LEU A 176 0.50 12.55 -1.76
N GLY A 177 -0.55 12.25 -0.99
CA GLY A 177 -1.28 13.23 -0.19
C GLY A 177 -0.71 13.38 1.21
N ASP A 178 -1.10 14.46 1.90
CA ASP A 178 -0.80 14.65 3.31
C ASP A 178 -1.91 14.09 4.22
N ALA A 179 -1.72 14.23 5.54
CA ALA A 179 -2.66 13.77 6.56
C ALA A 179 -4.08 14.34 6.40
N SER A 180 -4.25 15.51 5.77
CA SER A 180 -5.57 16.13 5.62
C SER A 180 -6.47 15.41 4.59
N VAL A 181 -5.89 14.59 3.71
CA VAL A 181 -6.61 13.91 2.63
C VAL A 181 -6.46 12.39 2.64
N ASN A 182 -5.45 11.84 3.34
CA ASN A 182 -5.09 10.42 3.26
C ASN A 182 -5.68 9.55 4.40
N GLY A 183 -6.72 10.01 5.09
CA GLY A 183 -7.27 9.31 6.26
C GLY A 183 -6.52 9.61 7.57
N ASP A 184 -5.84 10.76 7.64
CA ASP A 184 -5.07 11.23 8.81
C ASP A 184 -3.90 10.33 9.17
N TYR A 185 -3.16 9.79 8.19
CA TYR A 185 -1.89 9.11 8.44
C TYR A 185 -0.69 10.01 8.11
N PRO A 186 0.50 9.76 8.68
CA PRO A 186 1.73 10.28 8.11
C PRO A 186 1.79 9.95 6.61
N PRO A 187 2.33 10.83 5.76
CA PRO A 187 2.42 10.56 4.32
C PRO A 187 3.15 9.25 4.02
N HIS A 188 2.54 8.41 3.18
CA HIS A 188 3.11 7.16 2.70
C HIS A 188 2.31 6.65 1.49
N LEU A 189 2.89 5.73 0.71
CA LEU A 189 2.16 4.94 -0.27
C LEU A 189 1.69 3.64 0.39
N HIS A 190 0.39 3.35 0.36
CA HIS A 190 -0.12 1.98 0.50
C HIS A 190 -0.10 1.32 -0.88
N PHE A 191 0.72 0.29 -1.07
CA PHE A 191 0.80 -0.47 -2.31
C PHE A 191 0.35 -1.91 -2.08
N GLN A 192 -0.64 -2.37 -2.86
CA GLN A 192 -1.19 -3.71 -2.70
C GLN A 192 -1.40 -4.40 -4.04
N ILE A 193 -1.05 -5.67 -4.12
CA ILE A 193 -1.38 -6.53 -5.26
C ILE A 193 -2.70 -7.22 -4.95
N ILE A 194 -3.60 -7.32 -5.93
CA ILE A 194 -4.90 -7.98 -5.78
C ILE A 194 -5.10 -8.91 -6.98
N LYS A 195 -5.37 -10.19 -6.73
CA LYS A 195 -5.56 -11.20 -7.77
C LYS A 195 -6.96 -11.08 -8.39
N ASP A 196 -7.99 -11.00 -7.56
CA ASP A 196 -9.39 -10.88 -7.96
C ASP A 196 -10.03 -9.69 -7.24
N MET A 197 -10.62 -8.76 -8.00
CA MET A 197 -11.32 -7.60 -7.45
C MET A 197 -12.65 -7.95 -6.80
N GLN A 198 -13.21 -9.16 -7.00
CA GLN A 198 -14.46 -9.61 -6.40
C GLN A 198 -15.65 -8.65 -6.62
N GLY A 199 -15.63 -7.92 -7.74
CA GLY A 199 -16.64 -6.92 -8.08
C GLY A 199 -16.49 -5.57 -7.36
N PHE A 200 -15.46 -5.37 -6.53
CA PHE A 200 -15.14 -4.08 -5.94
C PHE A 200 -14.68 -3.07 -7.00
N SER A 201 -14.93 -1.79 -6.74
CA SER A 201 -14.53 -0.67 -7.59
C SER A 201 -14.25 0.56 -6.72
N GLY A 202 -13.18 1.30 -7.02
CA GLY A 202 -12.75 2.48 -6.27
C GLY A 202 -12.01 2.18 -4.97
N ASP A 203 -12.25 1.00 -4.41
CA ASP A 203 -11.70 0.56 -3.14
C ASP A 203 -11.47 -0.96 -3.15
N TYR A 204 -10.62 -1.46 -2.27
CA TYR A 204 -10.47 -2.87 -1.95
C TYR A 204 -9.86 -3.02 -0.54
N PRO A 205 -10.31 -3.99 0.29
CA PRO A 205 -9.81 -4.14 1.66
C PRO A 205 -8.27 -4.12 1.78
N GLY A 206 -7.76 -3.11 2.49
CA GLY A 206 -6.33 -2.97 2.84
C GLY A 206 -5.95 -3.51 4.20
N VAL A 207 -6.98 -3.69 5.03
CA VAL A 207 -6.86 -4.23 6.39
C VAL A 207 -7.85 -5.38 6.52
N SER A 208 -7.37 -6.50 7.04
CA SER A 208 -8.12 -7.73 7.25
C SER A 208 -8.32 -8.01 8.73
N SER A 209 -9.33 -8.83 9.00
CA SER A 209 -9.56 -9.44 10.30
C SER A 209 -8.78 -10.76 10.42
N GLN A 210 -8.62 -11.26 11.64
CA GLN A 210 -8.00 -12.56 11.87
C GLN A 210 -8.80 -13.70 11.19
N LYS A 211 -10.13 -13.55 11.12
CA LYS A 211 -11.02 -14.52 10.48
C LYS A 211 -10.80 -14.64 8.98
N ASP A 212 -10.57 -13.52 8.29
CA ASP A 212 -10.53 -13.48 6.83
C ASP A 212 -9.10 -13.48 6.25
N VAL A 213 -8.07 -13.38 7.10
CA VAL A 213 -6.67 -13.21 6.67
C VAL A 213 -6.18 -14.30 5.71
N GLU A 214 -6.58 -15.56 5.89
CA GLU A 214 -6.13 -16.64 5.00
C GLU A 214 -6.71 -16.54 3.59
N PHE A 215 -7.93 -15.98 3.46
CA PHE A 215 -8.48 -15.63 2.15
C PHE A 215 -7.68 -14.49 1.53
N TYR A 216 -7.51 -13.39 2.25
CA TYR A 216 -6.83 -12.21 1.72
C TYR A 216 -5.35 -12.42 1.47
N LYS A 217 -4.67 -13.30 2.21
CA LYS A 217 -3.29 -13.69 1.92
C LYS A 217 -3.13 -14.40 0.57
N GLN A 218 -4.15 -15.13 0.12
CA GLN A 218 -4.14 -15.76 -1.20
C GLN A 218 -4.51 -14.77 -2.31
N ASN A 219 -5.41 -13.83 -2.03
CA ASN A 219 -5.86 -12.85 -3.00
C ASN A 219 -4.92 -11.63 -3.11
N CYS A 220 -4.27 -11.27 -2.01
CA CYS A 220 -3.34 -10.15 -1.87
C CYS A 220 -1.96 -10.69 -1.47
N PRO A 221 -1.16 -11.15 -2.43
CA PRO A 221 0.18 -11.67 -2.13
C PRO A 221 1.14 -10.54 -1.77
N ASP A 222 2.24 -10.91 -1.11
CA ASP A 222 3.30 -9.97 -0.67
C ASP A 222 3.80 -9.09 -1.84
N PRO A 223 3.62 -7.76 -1.78
CA PRO A 223 4.12 -6.86 -2.82
C PRO A 223 5.63 -6.91 -3.04
N ASN A 224 6.42 -7.40 -2.06
CA ASN A 224 7.86 -7.60 -2.22
C ASN A 224 8.20 -8.68 -3.27
N LEU A 225 7.25 -9.53 -3.67
CA LEU A 225 7.45 -10.41 -4.82
C LEU A 225 7.75 -9.62 -6.10
N LEU A 226 7.18 -8.41 -6.25
CA LEU A 226 7.45 -7.48 -7.35
C LEU A 226 8.58 -6.50 -7.02
N LEU A 227 8.55 -5.85 -5.85
CA LEU A 227 9.44 -4.73 -5.54
C LEU A 227 10.84 -5.17 -5.08
N GLN A 228 10.95 -6.36 -4.50
CA GLN A 228 12.21 -6.96 -4.04
C GLN A 228 13.01 -6.01 -3.11
N LEU A 229 12.35 -5.42 -2.11
CA LEU A 229 12.93 -4.44 -1.17
C LEU A 229 13.61 -5.10 0.03
#